data_AF-A0A6L4Z3T8-F1
#
_entry.id   AF-A0A6L4Z3T8-F1
#
_cell.length_a   1.000
_cell.length_b   1.000
_cell.length_c   1.000
_cell.angle_alpha   90.00
_cell.angle_beta   90.00
_cell.angle_gamma   90.00
#
_symmetry.space_group_name_H-M   'P 1'
#
loop_
_entity.id
_entity.type
_entity.pdbx_description
1 polymer ?
#
loop_
_entity_poly.entity_id
_entity_poly.type
_entity_poly.pdbx_seq_one_letter_code
_entity_poly.pdbx_strand_id
1 'polypeptide(L)'
;DLGWRMFGSNFVIWLTEKMLGVQEPSDMISGFRIIHRKVAQALNNIKEQQYDTSIMMLWLGFSHAGVVVRHDNRLSGESKYNLWKLLYLTLDMLIGFSDFPLRAASITGSLLALASIILGVYMVVLRILGGVTVEGYTSLFVGLTFLAGIQLLFLGVIGEYIARIYRELKGRPYYVIGEIYSSQEGLTQDFYATTKTERHRVF
;
A
#
# COMPACT_ATOMS: atom_id res chain seq x y z
N ASP A 1 17.24 3.98 24.97
CA ASP A 1 16.05 3.46 24.24
C ASP A 1 16.02 3.71 22.73
N LEU A 2 17.13 3.50 22.00
CA LEU A 2 17.14 3.63 20.53
C LEU A 2 16.83 2.32 19.77
N GLY A 3 17.02 1.15 20.39
CA GLY A 3 17.03 -0.15 19.70
C GLY A 3 15.70 -0.53 19.02
N TRP A 4 14.57 -0.37 19.71
CA TRP A 4 13.25 -0.76 19.18
C TRP A 4 12.78 0.14 18.03
N ARG A 5 13.17 1.43 18.04
CA ARG A 5 12.86 2.38 16.96
C ARG A 5 13.63 2.05 15.68
N MET A 6 14.88 1.60 15.83
CA MET A 6 15.69 1.13 14.70
C MET A 6 15.15 -0.19 14.14
N PHE A 7 14.68 -1.11 14.98
CA PHE A 7 14.09 -2.36 14.51
C PHE A 7 12.84 -2.15 13.66
N GLY A 8 11.91 -1.30 14.12
CA GLY A 8 10.71 -0.95 13.35
C GLY A 8 11.05 -0.33 12.00
N SER A 9 11.95 0.66 11.99
CA SER A 9 12.43 1.30 10.76
C SER A 9 13.11 0.32 9.80
N ASN A 10 13.97 -0.56 10.31
CA ASN A 10 14.68 -1.54 9.48
C ASN A 10 13.72 -2.60 8.92
N PHE A 11 12.70 -3.00 9.67
CA PHE A 11 11.65 -3.89 9.18
C PHE A 11 10.82 -3.23 8.07
N VAL A 12 10.50 -1.93 8.19
CA VAL A 12 9.83 -1.15 7.13
C VAL A 12 10.69 -1.13 5.87
N ILE A 13 11.97 -0.80 6.00
CA ILE A 13 12.90 -0.68 4.87
C ILE A 13 13.03 -2.03 4.18
N TRP A 14 13.29 -3.09 4.93
CA TRP A 14 13.38 -4.45 4.41
C TRP A 14 12.11 -4.90 3.68
N LEU A 15 10.94 -4.60 4.26
CA LEU A 15 9.66 -4.94 3.65
C LEU A 15 9.45 -4.14 2.36
N THR A 16 9.79 -2.86 2.36
CA THR A 16 9.68 -1.97 1.19
C THR A 16 10.62 -2.42 0.07
N GLU A 17 11.87 -2.77 0.38
CA GLU A 17 12.84 -3.34 -0.58
C GLU A 17 12.29 -4.61 -1.24
N LYS A 18 11.72 -5.51 -0.43
CA LYS A 18 11.20 -6.79 -0.91
C LYS A 18 9.91 -6.65 -1.72
N MET A 19 9.07 -5.67 -1.41
CA MET A 19 7.80 -5.43 -2.11
C MET A 19 7.99 -4.65 -3.41
N LEU A 20 8.86 -3.64 -3.40
CA LEU A 20 9.13 -2.82 -4.59
C LEU A 20 10.19 -3.45 -5.51
N GLY A 21 10.93 -4.45 -5.04
CA GLY A 21 11.99 -5.10 -5.81
C GLY A 21 13.20 -4.19 -6.04
N VAL A 22 13.37 -3.15 -5.21
CA VAL A 22 14.39 -2.12 -5.38
C VAL A 22 15.42 -2.25 -4.28
N GLN A 23 16.65 -2.52 -4.69
CA GLN A 23 17.84 -2.46 -3.84
C GLN A 23 18.16 -0.97 -3.67
N GLU A 24 18.12 -0.46 -2.43
CA GLU A 24 18.38 0.95 -2.03
C GLU A 24 17.22 1.97 -2.14
N PRO A 25 16.14 1.86 -1.33
CA PRO A 25 15.09 2.90 -1.24
C PRO A 25 15.56 4.17 -0.53
N SER A 26 16.65 4.09 0.24
CA SER A 26 17.10 5.13 1.19
C SER A 26 17.40 6.46 0.49
N ASP A 27 18.02 6.41 -0.68
CA ASP A 27 18.37 7.59 -1.48
C ASP A 27 17.14 8.23 -2.17
N MET A 28 16.09 7.45 -2.46
CA MET A 28 14.93 7.90 -3.24
C MET A 28 13.74 8.38 -2.40
N ILE A 29 13.69 8.04 -1.11
CA ILE A 29 12.61 8.45 -0.18
C ILE A 29 12.82 9.88 0.35
N SER A 30 14.01 10.47 0.20
CA SER A 30 14.28 11.84 0.68
C SER A 30 13.45 12.91 -0.04
N GLY A 31 12.82 13.82 0.70
CA GLY A 31 12.12 14.98 0.12
C GLY A 31 13.05 15.95 -0.62
N PHE A 32 14.37 15.88 -0.37
CA PHE A 32 15.36 16.74 -0.97
C PHE A 32 15.92 16.12 -2.26
N ARG A 33 15.57 16.69 -3.41
CA ARG A 33 15.91 16.14 -4.73
C ARG A 33 15.94 17.19 -5.83
N ILE A 34 16.73 16.93 -6.87
CA ILE A 34 16.76 17.70 -8.11
C ILE A 34 16.17 16.82 -9.21
N ILE A 35 15.21 17.35 -9.97
CA ILE A 35 14.47 16.59 -10.98
C ILE A 35 14.66 17.25 -12.35
N HIS A 36 15.08 16.47 -13.34
CA HIS A 36 15.18 16.94 -14.72
C HIS A 36 13.78 17.22 -15.30
N ARG A 37 13.64 18.26 -16.14
CA ARG A 37 12.33 18.68 -16.71
C ARG A 37 11.56 17.53 -17.37
N LYS A 38 12.25 16.63 -18.07
CA LYS A 38 11.65 15.45 -18.71
C LYS A 38 10.96 14.53 -17.70
N VAL A 39 11.55 14.34 -16.52
CA VAL A 39 11.00 13.49 -15.45
C VAL A 39 9.79 14.18 -14.82
N ALA A 40 9.87 15.49 -14.57
CA ALA A 40 8.74 16.26 -14.05
C ALA A 40 7.52 16.22 -15.00
N GLN A 41 7.75 16.31 -16.31
CA GLN A 41 6.67 16.17 -17.30
C GLN A 41 6.07 14.76 -17.33
N ALA A 42 6.89 13.71 -17.20
CA ALA A 42 6.40 12.34 -17.13
C ALA A 42 5.53 12.13 -15.88
N LEU A 43 5.98 12.62 -14.73
CA LEU A 43 5.24 12.60 -13.46
C LEU A 43 3.88 13.30 -13.57
N ASN A 44 3.81 14.47 -14.21
CA ASN A 44 2.56 15.22 -14.38
C ASN A 44 1.51 14.49 -15.24
N ASN A 45 1.92 13.52 -16.07
CA ASN A 45 0.99 12.73 -16.88
C ASN A 45 0.40 11.52 -16.13
N ILE A 46 0.92 11.19 -14.95
CA ILE A 46 0.41 10.08 -14.14
C ILE A 46 -0.89 10.52 -13.47
N LYS A 47 -1.95 9.74 -13.66
CA LYS A 47 -3.31 10.04 -13.19
C LYS A 47 -3.77 9.17 -12.01
N GLU A 48 -2.88 8.39 -11.42
CA GLU A 48 -3.18 7.61 -10.21
C GLU A 48 -3.69 8.52 -9.10
N GLN A 49 -4.59 8.05 -8.22
CA GLN A 49 -5.09 8.76 -7.02
C GLN A 49 -4.23 8.54 -5.75
N GLN A 50 -3.43 7.48 -5.72
CA GLN A 50 -2.46 7.20 -4.64
C GLN A 50 -1.06 7.66 -5.05
N TYR A 51 -0.94 8.97 -5.26
CA TYR A 51 0.30 9.54 -5.79
C TYR A 51 1.33 9.80 -4.69
N ASP A 52 2.33 8.93 -4.65
CA ASP A 52 3.59 9.18 -3.96
C ASP A 52 4.69 9.44 -4.99
N THR A 53 5.25 10.65 -4.99
CA THR A 53 6.24 11.06 -5.98
C THR A 53 7.48 10.15 -5.97
N SER A 54 7.89 9.64 -4.81
CA SER A 54 9.07 8.79 -4.68
C SER A 54 8.85 7.45 -5.38
N ILE A 55 7.69 6.83 -5.13
CA ILE A 55 7.32 5.55 -5.76
C ILE A 55 7.10 5.74 -7.26
N MET A 56 6.44 6.82 -7.68
CA MET A 56 6.22 7.10 -9.10
C MET A 56 7.53 7.31 -9.87
N MET A 57 8.51 8.00 -9.28
CA MET A 57 9.82 8.16 -9.91
C MET A 57 10.57 6.83 -10.02
N LEU A 58 10.44 5.97 -9.02
CA LEU A 58 11.04 4.64 -9.02
C LEU A 58 10.43 3.78 -10.12
N TRP A 59 9.10 3.82 -10.27
CA TRP A 59 8.38 3.10 -11.31
C TRP A 59 8.73 3.59 -12.72
N LEU A 60 8.91 4.91 -12.91
CA LEU A 60 9.29 5.49 -14.21
C LEU A 60 10.67 5.02 -14.72
N GLY A 61 11.54 4.52 -13.86
CA GLY A 61 12.81 3.88 -14.25
C GLY A 61 13.83 4.83 -14.91
N PHE A 62 13.73 6.14 -14.68
CA PHE A 62 14.74 7.09 -15.16
C PHE A 62 16.07 6.91 -14.42
N SER A 63 17.18 7.34 -15.05
CA SER A 63 18.49 7.37 -14.39
C SER A 63 18.44 8.25 -13.14
N HIS A 64 18.86 7.70 -12.01
CA HIS A 64 18.95 8.39 -10.73
C HIS A 64 20.35 8.23 -10.11
N ALA A 65 20.74 9.18 -9.26
CA ALA A 65 21.95 9.11 -8.46
C ALA A 65 21.67 9.71 -7.08
N GLY A 66 22.15 9.05 -6.03
CA GLY A 66 22.09 9.55 -4.66
C GLY A 66 23.37 10.29 -4.28
N VAL A 67 23.24 11.34 -3.45
CA VAL A 67 24.37 11.98 -2.78
C VAL A 67 24.15 11.85 -1.30
N VAL A 68 25.11 11.24 -0.60
CA VAL A 68 25.02 11.06 0.85
C VAL A 68 25.17 12.42 1.52
N VAL A 69 24.06 12.92 2.05
CA VAL A 69 24.03 14.14 2.86
C VAL A 69 23.93 13.74 4.32
N ARG A 70 24.90 14.16 5.13
CA ARG A 70 24.81 14.01 6.59
C ARG A 70 23.67 14.91 7.08
N HIS A 71 22.59 14.28 7.54
CA HIS A 71 21.53 14.99 8.21
C HIS A 71 22.02 15.42 9.57
N ASP A 72 21.96 16.72 9.85
CA ASP A 72 22.32 17.22 11.16
C ASP A 72 21.28 16.75 12.21
N ASN A 73 21.73 16.55 13.44
CA ASN A 73 20.80 16.21 14.51
C ASN A 73 19.80 17.35 14.69
N ARG A 74 18.50 17.02 14.74
CA ARG A 74 17.45 18.02 14.98
C ARG A 74 17.80 18.81 16.25
N LEU A 75 17.96 20.13 16.11
CA LEU A 75 18.31 21.05 17.20
C LEU A 75 17.22 21.10 18.29
N SER A 76 15.97 20.76 17.96
CA SER A 76 14.88 20.57 18.91
C SER A 76 13.74 19.75 18.30
N GLY A 77 12.97 19.09 19.16
CA GLY A 77 11.77 18.34 18.80
C GLY A 77 11.89 16.83 19.07
N GLU A 78 11.06 16.34 19.98
CA GLU A 78 10.77 14.91 20.12
C GLU A 78 10.19 14.39 18.80
N SER A 79 10.68 13.25 18.32
CA SER A 79 10.08 12.58 17.16
C SER A 79 8.62 12.24 17.47
N LYS A 80 7.68 12.95 16.83
CA LYS A 80 6.22 12.71 16.93
C LYS A 80 5.77 11.36 16.34
N TYR A 81 6.70 10.51 15.90
CA TYR A 81 6.39 9.17 15.41
C TYR A 81 6.19 8.22 16.60
N ASN A 82 4.91 7.98 16.90
CA ASN A 82 4.48 6.87 17.75
C ASN A 82 4.59 5.55 16.95
N LEU A 83 4.93 4.43 17.62
CA LEU A 83 5.04 3.09 17.01
C LEU A 83 3.77 2.71 16.22
N TRP A 84 2.60 3.05 16.76
CA TRP A 84 1.31 2.84 16.09
C TRP A 84 1.21 3.58 14.75
N LYS A 85 1.76 4.79 14.67
CA LYS A 85 1.77 5.58 13.44
C LYS A 85 2.71 4.99 12.40
N LEU A 86 3.84 4.42 12.83
CA LEU A 86 4.78 3.73 11.95
C LEU A 86 4.17 2.45 11.39
N LEU A 87 3.54 1.62 12.24
CA LEU A 87 2.84 0.41 11.82
C LEU A 87 1.67 0.70 10.90
N TYR A 88 0.89 1.74 11.19
CA TYR A 88 -0.19 2.16 10.31
C TYR A 88 0.35 2.57 8.94
N LEU A 89 1.43 3.38 8.90
CA LEU A 89 2.04 3.82 7.65
C LEU A 89 2.58 2.63 6.83
N THR A 90 3.23 1.66 7.47
CA THR A 90 3.71 0.47 6.76
C THR A 90 2.59 -0.40 6.25
N LEU A 91 1.55 -0.62 7.03
CA LEU A 91 0.38 -1.38 6.58
C LEU A 91 -0.32 -0.70 5.40
N ASP A 92 -0.44 0.63 5.44
CA ASP A 92 -1.03 1.41 4.34
C ASP A 92 -0.18 1.32 3.07
N MET A 93 1.15 1.43 3.19
CA MET A 93 2.07 1.22 2.06
C MET A 93 2.01 -0.21 1.51
N LEU A 94 1.99 -1.21 2.40
CA LEU A 94 1.95 -2.63 2.04
C LEU A 94 0.67 -2.95 1.28
N ILE A 95 -0.48 -2.46 1.74
CA ILE A 95 -1.77 -2.72 1.09
C ILE A 95 -1.93 -1.84 -0.17
N GLY A 96 -1.38 -0.63 -0.18
CA GLY A 96 -1.53 0.32 -1.28
C GLY A 96 -0.72 -0.01 -2.53
N PHE A 97 0.50 -0.52 -2.36
CA PHE A 97 1.43 -0.74 -3.46
C PHE A 97 1.73 -2.22 -3.74
N SER A 98 1.10 -3.15 -3.01
CA SER A 98 1.31 -4.59 -3.22
C SER A 98 0.00 -5.38 -3.26
N ASP A 99 -0.03 -6.42 -4.09
CA ASP A 99 -1.05 -7.45 -4.12
C ASP A 99 -0.75 -8.61 -3.15
N PHE A 100 0.34 -8.52 -2.38
CA PHE A 100 0.80 -9.56 -1.47
C PHE A 100 -0.27 -10.03 -0.44
N PRO A 101 -0.97 -9.14 0.31
CA PRO A 101 -2.03 -9.55 1.24
C PRO A 101 -3.14 -10.36 0.57
N LEU A 102 -3.54 -9.93 -0.64
CA LEU A 102 -4.61 -10.58 -1.39
C LEU A 102 -4.17 -11.96 -1.88
N ARG A 103 -2.92 -12.10 -2.34
CA ARG A 103 -2.34 -13.40 -2.71
C ARG A 103 -2.19 -14.33 -1.52
N ALA A 104 -1.69 -13.83 -0.39
CA ALA A 104 -1.54 -14.60 0.83
C ALA A 104 -2.90 -15.14 1.32
N ALA A 105 -3.94 -14.29 1.30
CA ALA A 105 -5.32 -14.69 1.61
C ALA A 105 -5.82 -15.78 0.66
N SER A 106 -5.58 -15.63 -0.65
CA SER A 106 -6.02 -16.58 -1.67
C SER A 106 -5.34 -17.96 -1.53
N ILE A 107 -4.02 -17.98 -1.30
CA ILE A 107 -3.26 -19.23 -1.10
C ILE A 107 -3.71 -19.91 0.20
N THR A 108 -3.81 -19.16 1.29
CA THR A 108 -4.22 -19.70 2.60
C THR A 108 -5.63 -20.27 2.53
N GLY A 109 -6.57 -19.53 1.92
CA GLY A 109 -7.95 -19.99 1.71
C GLY A 109 -8.02 -21.24 0.84
N SER A 110 -7.20 -21.34 -0.21
CA SER A 110 -7.15 -22.52 -1.09
C SER A 110 -6.62 -23.76 -0.35
N LEU A 111 -5.58 -23.60 0.46
CA LEU A 111 -5.03 -24.69 1.29
C LEU A 111 -6.05 -25.16 2.34
N LEU A 112 -6.74 -24.22 3.01
CA LEU A 112 -7.81 -24.56 3.96
C LEU A 112 -8.98 -25.28 3.28
N ALA A 113 -9.38 -24.86 2.08
CA ALA A 113 -10.43 -25.52 1.31
C ALA A 113 -10.04 -26.94 0.89
N LEU A 114 -8.79 -27.14 0.46
CA LEU A 114 -8.29 -28.47 0.12
C LEU A 114 -8.27 -29.38 1.36
N ALA A 115 -7.77 -28.87 2.49
CA ALA A 115 -7.75 -29.60 3.75
C ALA A 115 -9.16 -29.95 4.25
N SER A 116 -10.13 -29.04 4.09
CA SER A 116 -11.52 -29.28 4.50
C SER A 116 -12.20 -30.34 3.63
N ILE A 117 -11.92 -30.38 2.33
CA ILE A 117 -12.41 -31.44 1.44
C ILE A 117 -11.83 -32.80 1.86
N ILE A 118 -10.52 -32.89 2.09
CA ILE A 118 -9.86 -34.14 2.51
C ILE A 118 -10.43 -34.63 3.84
N LEU A 119 -10.54 -33.75 4.84
CA LEU A 119 -11.14 -34.08 6.12
C LEU A 119 -12.62 -34.46 6.00
N GLY A 120 -13.37 -33.77 5.13
CA GLY A 120 -14.77 -34.09 4.84
C GLY A 120 -14.94 -35.49 4.27
N VAL A 121 -14.15 -35.85 3.25
CA VAL A 121 -14.13 -37.20 2.66
C VAL A 121 -13.75 -38.24 3.71
N TYR A 122 -12.71 -37.99 4.50
CA TYR A 122 -12.28 -38.88 5.58
C TYR A 122 -13.41 -39.14 6.60
N MET A 123 -14.09 -38.08 7.05
CA MET A 123 -15.21 -38.18 7.99
C MET A 123 -16.40 -38.95 7.40
N VAL A 124 -16.72 -38.73 6.12
CA VAL A 124 -17.80 -39.47 5.42
C VAL A 124 -17.46 -40.96 5.34
N VAL A 125 -16.24 -41.32 4.96
CA VAL A 125 -15.78 -42.73 4.90
C VAL A 125 -15.84 -43.36 6.29
N LEU A 126 -15.33 -42.68 7.31
CA LEU A 126 -15.35 -43.16 8.70
C LEU A 126 -16.78 -43.38 9.22
N ARG A 127 -17.72 -42.50 8.82
CA ARG A 127 -19.14 -42.62 9.17
C ARG A 127 -19.80 -43.83 8.50
N ILE A 128 -19.51 -44.09 7.23
CA ILE A 128 -20.06 -45.25 6.50
C ILE A 128 -19.54 -46.57 7.10
N LEU A 129 -18.29 -46.59 7.56
CA LEU A 129 -17.68 -47.75 8.22
C LEU A 129 -18.10 -47.94 9.70
N GLY A 130 -19.02 -47.10 10.20
CA GLY A 130 -19.59 -47.24 11.55
C GLY A 130 -18.68 -46.75 12.70
N GLY A 131 -17.58 -46.05 12.40
CA GLY A 131 -16.55 -45.69 13.37
C GLY A 131 -16.78 -44.41 14.18
N VAL A 132 -17.96 -43.77 14.11
CA VAL A 132 -18.17 -42.44 14.71
C VAL A 132 -19.16 -42.50 15.89
N THR A 133 -18.63 -42.39 17.10
CA THR A 133 -19.35 -42.17 18.38
C THR A 133 -19.40 -40.67 18.67
N VAL A 134 -20.59 -40.08 18.66
CA VAL A 134 -20.76 -38.62 18.55
C VAL A 134 -20.69 -37.94 19.93
N GLU A 135 -19.62 -37.17 20.16
CA GLU A 135 -19.68 -35.81 20.70
C GLU A 135 -18.68 -34.93 19.92
N GLY A 136 -19.17 -33.86 19.30
CA GLY A 136 -18.36 -32.99 18.43
C GLY A 136 -18.87 -31.55 18.37
N TYR A 137 -19.77 -31.17 19.29
CA TYR A 137 -20.38 -29.84 19.28
C TYR A 137 -19.36 -28.74 19.55
N THR A 138 -18.48 -28.93 20.55
CA THR A 138 -17.43 -27.95 20.90
C THR A 138 -16.44 -27.76 19.75
N SER A 139 -15.96 -28.83 19.11
CA SER A 139 -15.05 -28.75 17.98
C SER A 139 -15.71 -28.16 16.74
N LEU A 140 -16.98 -28.46 16.48
CA LEU A 140 -17.77 -27.82 15.42
C LEU A 140 -17.93 -26.32 15.67
N PHE A 141 -18.33 -25.92 16.88
CA PHE A 141 -18.54 -24.52 17.21
C PHE A 141 -17.24 -23.71 17.12
N VAL A 142 -16.14 -24.23 17.64
CA VAL A 142 -14.81 -23.61 17.52
C VAL A 142 -14.36 -23.54 16.06
N GLY A 143 -14.53 -24.61 15.29
CA GLY A 143 -14.19 -24.62 13.87
C GLY A 143 -15.01 -23.61 13.05
N LEU A 144 -16.31 -23.52 13.33
CA LEU A 144 -17.22 -22.61 12.64
C LEU A 144 -16.93 -21.14 12.98
N THR A 145 -16.72 -20.83 14.26
CA THR A 145 -16.38 -19.46 14.70
C THR A 145 -15.01 -19.02 14.21
N PHE A 146 -14.02 -19.92 14.20
CA PHE A 146 -12.71 -19.66 13.62
C PHE A 146 -12.80 -19.39 12.11
N LEU A 147 -13.56 -20.22 11.38
CA LEU A 147 -13.77 -20.06 9.95
C LEU A 147 -14.56 -18.77 9.61
N ALA A 148 -15.55 -18.40 10.42
CA ALA A 148 -16.24 -17.12 10.28
C ALA A 148 -15.28 -15.94 10.52
N GLY A 149 -14.41 -16.03 11.54
CA GLY A 149 -13.40 -15.02 11.83
C GLY A 149 -12.40 -14.82 10.68
N ILE A 150 -11.87 -15.90 10.11
CA ILE A 150 -10.91 -15.81 8.98
C ILE A 150 -11.59 -15.26 7.71
N GLN A 151 -12.86 -15.61 7.46
CA GLN A 151 -13.63 -15.06 6.35
C GLN A 151 -13.85 -13.56 6.49
N LEU A 152 -14.21 -13.08 7.69
CA LEU A 152 -14.36 -11.64 7.96
C LEU A 152 -13.03 -10.89 7.78
N LEU A 153 -11.90 -11.51 8.15
CA LEU A 153 -10.58 -10.96 7.92
C LEU A 153 -10.31 -10.79 6.42
N PHE A 154 -10.52 -11.84 5.61
CA PHE A 154 -10.36 -11.77 4.16
C PHE A 154 -11.32 -10.77 3.51
N LEU A 155 -12.56 -10.68 3.99
CA LEU A 155 -13.52 -9.68 3.52
C LEU A 155 -13.04 -8.26 3.84
N GLY A 156 -12.42 -8.03 5.00
CA GLY A 156 -11.80 -6.76 5.36
C GLY A 156 -10.66 -6.38 4.41
N VAL A 157 -9.78 -7.33 4.08
CA VAL A 157 -8.71 -7.13 3.09
C VAL A 157 -9.30 -6.76 1.73
N ILE A 158 -10.27 -7.52 1.23
CA ILE A 158 -10.96 -7.24 -0.04
C ILE A 158 -11.63 -5.87 -0.01
N GLY A 159 -12.30 -5.52 1.09
CA GLY A 159 -12.95 -4.23 1.28
C GLY A 159 -11.97 -3.05 1.16
N GLU A 160 -10.76 -3.19 1.68
CA GLU A 160 -9.71 -2.18 1.54
C GLU A 160 -9.30 -2.00 0.07
N TYR A 161 -9.08 -3.09 -0.67
CA TYR A 161 -8.77 -3.01 -2.11
C TYR A 161 -9.93 -2.43 -2.93
N ILE A 162 -11.17 -2.81 -2.65
CA ILE A 162 -12.37 -2.22 -3.29
C ILE A 162 -12.43 -0.72 -2.99
N ALA A 163 -12.16 -0.30 -1.75
CA ALA A 163 -12.13 1.11 -1.40
C ALA A 163 -11.05 1.88 -2.17
N ARG A 164 -9.88 1.26 -2.44
CA ARG A 164 -8.83 1.85 -3.28
C ARG A 164 -9.29 2.00 -4.72
N ILE A 165 -9.84 0.95 -5.31
CA ILE A 165 -10.41 0.98 -6.67
C ILE A 165 -11.50 2.06 -6.77
N TYR A 166 -12.37 2.15 -5.77
CA TYR A 166 -13.42 3.17 -5.73
C TYR A 166 -12.86 4.59 -5.63
N ARG A 167 -11.76 4.81 -4.88
CA ARG A 167 -11.07 6.11 -4.84
C ARG A 167 -10.49 6.47 -6.21
N GLU A 168 -9.89 5.50 -6.89
CA GLU A 168 -9.35 5.67 -8.25
C GLU A 168 -10.45 6.05 -9.26
N LEU A 169 -11.56 5.31 -9.24
CA LEU A 169 -12.69 5.52 -10.16
C LEU A 169 -13.41 6.85 -9.94
N LYS A 170 -13.37 7.44 -8.73
CA LYS A 170 -13.99 8.74 -8.47
C LYS A 170 -13.37 9.88 -9.28
N GLY A 171 -12.09 9.75 -9.68
CA GLY A 171 -11.41 10.77 -10.49
C GLY A 171 -11.42 12.18 -9.89
N ARG A 172 -11.44 12.31 -8.55
CA ARG A 172 -11.43 13.63 -7.90
C ARG A 172 -10.07 14.29 -8.12
N PRO A 173 -10.00 15.59 -8.46
CA PRO A 173 -8.72 16.26 -8.56
C PRO A 173 -8.05 16.32 -7.17
N TYR A 174 -6.72 16.19 -7.15
CA TYR A 174 -5.91 16.22 -5.93
C TYR A 174 -6.10 17.46 -5.08
N TYR A 175 -6.23 18.59 -5.76
CA TYR A 175 -6.41 19.89 -5.16
C TYR A 175 -7.25 20.75 -6.10
N VAL A 176 -7.89 21.75 -5.52
CA VAL A 176 -8.57 22.81 -6.26
C VAL A 176 -7.82 24.09 -5.94
N ILE A 177 -7.37 24.80 -6.97
CA ILE A 177 -6.68 26.08 -6.79
C ILE A 177 -7.74 27.11 -6.43
N GLY A 178 -7.61 27.72 -5.25
CA GLY A 178 -8.47 28.81 -4.81
C GLY A 178 -8.07 30.13 -5.47
N GLU A 179 -6.81 30.53 -5.32
CA GLU A 179 -6.27 31.79 -5.81
C GLU A 179 -4.81 31.62 -6.26
N ILE A 180 -4.39 32.41 -7.25
CA ILE A 180 -3.01 32.45 -7.74
C ILE A 180 -2.49 33.88 -7.59
N TYR A 181 -1.42 34.04 -6.81
CA TYR A 181 -0.70 35.30 -6.67
C TYR A 181 0.56 35.26 -7.54
N SER A 182 0.63 36.11 -8.56
CA SER A 182 1.81 36.25 -9.42
C SER A 182 2.30 37.69 -9.39
N SER A 183 3.63 37.86 -9.25
CA SER A 183 4.29 39.18 -9.37
C SER A 183 4.61 39.56 -10.82
N GLN A 184 4.39 38.66 -11.79
CA GLN A 184 4.64 38.89 -13.21
C GLN A 184 3.40 38.53 -14.02
N GLU A 185 2.84 39.50 -14.74
CA GLU A 185 1.59 39.35 -15.51
C GLU A 185 1.67 38.26 -16.59
N GLY A 186 2.85 38.02 -17.19
CA GLY A 186 3.03 37.05 -18.28
C GLY A 186 3.00 35.57 -17.87
N LEU A 187 3.56 35.20 -16.72
CA LEU A 187 3.64 33.80 -16.26
C LEU A 187 2.27 33.20 -15.91
N THR A 188 1.34 34.06 -15.48
CA THR A 188 -0.01 33.64 -15.10
C THR A 188 -0.80 33.15 -16.32
N GLN A 189 -0.66 33.82 -17.48
CA GLN A 189 -1.38 33.44 -18.70
C GLN A 189 -0.93 32.09 -19.26
N ASP A 190 0.37 31.80 -19.26
CA ASP A 190 0.91 30.50 -19.69
C ASP A 190 0.46 29.35 -18.78
N PHE A 191 0.43 29.56 -17.47
CA PHE A 191 -0.06 28.55 -16.52
C PHE A 191 -1.57 28.27 -16.70
N TYR A 192 -2.39 29.32 -16.87
CA TYR A 192 -3.81 29.16 -17.14
C TYR A 192 -4.09 28.53 -18.53
N ALA A 193 -3.29 28.83 -19.55
CA ALA A 193 -3.42 28.23 -20.89
C ALA A 193 -3.07 26.72 -20.87
N THR A 194 -2.04 26.33 -20.11
CA THR A 194 -1.64 24.93 -19.96
C THR A 194 -2.72 24.12 -19.23
N THR A 195 -3.28 24.64 -18.14
CA THR A 195 -4.35 23.97 -17.38
C THR A 195 -5.72 23.94 -18.08
N LYS A 196 -6.01 24.91 -18.97
CA LYS A 196 -7.25 24.92 -19.76
C LYS A 196 -7.19 24.00 -20.99
N THR A 197 -6.01 23.84 -21.59
CA THR A 197 -5.81 22.95 -22.76
C THR A 197 -5.95 21.47 -22.39
N GLU A 198 -5.54 21.07 -21.18
CA GLU A 198 -5.73 19.70 -20.71
C GLU A 198 -7.19 19.37 -20.36
N ARG A 199 -8.01 20.37 -19.99
CA ARG A 199 -9.44 20.17 -19.72
C ARG A 199 -10.26 19.72 -20.94
N HIS A 200 -9.79 20.01 -22.17
CA HIS A 200 -10.50 19.62 -23.39
C HIS A 200 -10.14 18.23 -23.94
N ARG A 201 -9.16 17.53 -23.37
CA ARG A 201 -8.79 16.16 -23.79
C ARG A 201 -9.28 15.05 -22.83
N VAL A 202 -10.05 15.40 -21.81
CA VAL A 202 -10.47 14.47 -20.73
C VAL A 202 -12.00 14.35 -20.64
N PHE A 203 -12.71 14.65 -21.72
CA PHE A 203 -14.11 14.26 -21.91
C PHE A 203 -14.20 13.35 -23.13
#